data_AF-A0A933T2U9-F1
#
_entry.id   AF-A0A933T2U9-F1
#
_cell.length_a   1.000
_cell.length_b   1.000
_cell.length_c   1.000
_cell.angle_alpha   90.00
_cell.angle_beta   90.00
_cell.angle_gamma   90.00
#
_symmetry.space_group_name_H-M   'P 1'
#
loop_
_entity.id
_entity.type
_entity.pdbx_description
1 polymer ?
#
loop_
_entity_poly.entity_id
_entity_poly.type
_entity_poly.pdbx_seq_one_letter_code
_entity_poly.pdbx_strand_id
1 'polypeptide(L)'
;MSGKDTLVDKLLANYRFWSLAAIGSFIILVSLFLAAVFIQRINFLMLVMVLLFGFLWIGATSISRHSFVLLKRYIGREGEISILEFLSTQLVVFLFPFAYRKVKKEAELYRKKNSAD
;
A
#
# COMPACT_ATOMS: atom_id res chain seq x y z
N MET A 1 18.43 15.01 14.06
CA MET A 1 17.13 14.69 13.41
C MET A 1 16.07 14.66 14.49
N SER A 2 14.99 15.41 14.32
CA SER A 2 13.88 15.40 15.28
C SER A 2 13.24 14.00 15.30
N GLY A 3 12.80 13.51 16.46
CA GLY A 3 12.12 12.20 16.55
C GLY A 3 10.88 12.10 15.64
N LYS A 4 10.32 13.24 15.23
CA LYS A 4 9.23 13.35 14.25
C LYS A 4 9.67 12.99 12.82
N ASP A 5 10.89 13.31 12.40
CA ASP A 5 11.39 13.01 11.06
C ASP A 5 11.61 11.50 10.88
N THR A 6 12.14 10.86 11.92
CA THR A 6 12.36 9.41 11.99
C THR A 6 11.04 8.64 11.91
N LEU A 7 9.96 9.17 12.50
CA LEU A 7 8.64 8.55 12.40
C LEU A 7 8.08 8.62 10.97
N VAL A 8 8.21 9.78 10.32
CA VAL A 8 7.76 9.98 8.92
C VAL A 8 8.49 9.02 7.96
N ASP A 9 9.81 8.84 8.12
CA ASP A 9 10.57 7.87 7.32
C ASP A 9 10.09 6.43 7.54
N LYS A 10 9.84 6.05 8.79
CA LYS A 10 9.32 4.72 9.12
C LYS A 10 7.94 4.49 8.50
N LEU A 11 7.05 5.48 8.53
CA LEU A 11 5.72 5.39 7.93
C LEU A 11 5.78 5.34 6.40
N LEU A 12 6.66 6.12 5.76
CA LEU A 12 6.90 6.05 4.32
C LEU A 12 7.46 4.69 3.90
N ALA A 13 8.43 4.15 4.65
CA ALA A 13 9.02 2.85 4.41
C ALA A 13 7.99 1.72 4.56
N ASN A 14 7.16 1.77 5.62
CA ASN A 14 6.05 0.84 5.81
C ASN A 14 5.04 0.92 4.67
N TYR A 15 4.59 2.13 4.31
CA TYR A 15 3.65 2.32 3.21
C TYR A 15 4.20 1.75 1.90
N ARG A 16 5.49 1.97 1.59
CA ARG A 16 6.16 1.39 0.42
C ARG A 16 6.19 -0.14 0.49
N PHE A 17 6.65 -0.70 1.60
CA PHE A 17 6.80 -2.14 1.76
C PHE A 17 5.46 -2.87 1.61
N TRP A 18 4.44 -2.43 2.34
CA TRP A 18 3.12 -3.05 2.30
C TRP A 18 2.40 -2.86 0.97
N SER A 19 2.63 -1.74 0.28
CA SER A 19 2.12 -1.56 -1.08
C SER A 19 2.80 -2.49 -2.08
N LEU A 20 4.12 -2.70 -1.99
CA LEU A 20 4.82 -3.65 -2.83
C LEU A 20 4.41 -5.10 -2.54
N ALA A 21 4.21 -5.45 -1.27
CA ALA A 21 3.67 -6.75 -0.87
C ALA A 21 2.25 -6.96 -1.41
N ALA A 22 1.41 -5.92 -1.38
CA ALA A 22 0.08 -5.97 -2.00
C ALA A 22 0.15 -6.14 -3.52
N ILE A 23 1.09 -5.47 -4.20
CA ILE A 23 1.29 -5.64 -5.65
C ILE A 23 1.75 -7.06 -5.97
N GLY A 24 2.77 -7.57 -5.27
CA GLY A 24 3.29 -8.92 -5.49
C GLY A 24 2.25 -10.00 -5.21
N SER A 25 1.52 -9.88 -4.11
CA SER A 25 0.44 -10.81 -3.77
C SER A 25 -0.70 -10.80 -4.80
N PHE A 26 -1.05 -9.63 -5.34
CA PHE A 26 -2.04 -9.53 -6.43
C PHE A 26 -1.57 -10.21 -7.72
N ILE A 27 -0.32 -10.00 -8.13
CA ILE A 27 0.24 -10.64 -9.33
C ILE A 27 0.18 -12.17 -9.18
N ILE A 28 0.63 -12.69 -8.03
CA ILE A 28 0.61 -14.13 -7.76
C ILE A 28 -0.83 -14.65 -7.70
N LEU A 29 -1.75 -13.91 -7.07
CA LEU A 29 -3.16 -14.25 -7.01
C LEU A 29 -3.77 -14.40 -8.42
N VAL A 30 -3.55 -13.42 -9.29
CA VAL A 30 -4.07 -13.44 -10.67
C VAL A 30 -3.44 -14.58 -11.47
N SER A 31 -2.11 -14.79 -11.36
CA SER A 31 -1.42 -15.89 -12.05
C SER A 31 -1.94 -17.26 -11.61
N LEU A 32 -2.11 -17.47 -10.30
CA LEU A 32 -2.65 -18.73 -9.76
C LEU A 32 -4.11 -18.95 -10.14
N PHE A 33 -4.92 -17.89 -10.13
CA PHE A 33 -6.32 -17.97 -10.54
C PHE A 33 -6.45 -18.35 -12.02
N LEU A 34 -5.69 -17.69 -12.90
CA LEU A 34 -5.65 -18.05 -14.31
C LEU A 34 -5.16 -19.49 -14.50
N ALA A 35 -4.09 -19.89 -13.80
CA ALA A 35 -3.57 -21.25 -13.88
C ALA A 35 -4.59 -22.31 -13.40
N ALA A 36 -5.37 -22.02 -12.35
CA ALA A 36 -6.44 -22.89 -11.87
C ALA A 36 -7.54 -23.08 -12.93
N VAL A 37 -7.89 -22.01 -13.66
CA VAL A 37 -8.89 -22.06 -14.74
C VAL A 37 -8.40 -22.93 -15.91
N PHE A 38 -7.13 -22.84 -16.28
CA PHE A 38 -6.58 -23.56 -17.45
C PHE A 38 -6.06 -24.98 -17.14
N ILE A 39 -5.63 -25.27 -15.91
CA ILE A 39 -4.99 -26.54 -15.52
C ILE A 39 -5.89 -27.33 -14.56
N GLN A 40 -6.74 -28.19 -15.12
CA GLN A 40 -7.74 -28.95 -14.35
C GLN A 40 -7.16 -29.99 -13.38
N ARG A 41 -5.90 -30.44 -13.57
CA ARG A 41 -5.29 -31.52 -12.77
C ARG A 41 -4.92 -31.16 -11.33
N ILE A 42 -4.67 -29.88 -11.03
CA ILE A 42 -4.17 -29.42 -9.71
C ILE A 42 -5.16 -28.44 -9.06
N ASN A 43 -6.43 -28.52 -9.44
CA ASN A 43 -7.42 -27.46 -9.22
C ASN A 43 -7.63 -27.14 -7.72
N PHE A 44 -7.73 -28.16 -6.86
CA PHE A 44 -7.95 -27.94 -5.42
C PHE A 44 -6.79 -27.20 -4.74
N LEU A 45 -5.54 -27.65 -4.94
CA LEU A 45 -4.37 -27.01 -4.35
C LEU A 45 -4.20 -25.58 -4.87
N MET A 46 -4.44 -25.36 -6.17
CA MET A 46 -4.40 -24.02 -6.75
C MET A 46 -5.46 -23.10 -6.15
N LEU A 47 -6.69 -23.59 -5.94
CA LEU A 47 -7.76 -22.83 -5.29
C LEU A 47 -7.43 -22.47 -3.84
N VAL A 48 -6.82 -23.38 -3.07
CA VAL A 48 -6.33 -23.07 -1.71
C VAL A 48 -5.27 -21.97 -1.75
N MET A 49 -4.32 -22.05 -2.69
CA MET A 49 -3.29 -21.01 -2.84
C MET A 49 -3.89 -19.67 -3.28
N VAL A 50 -4.87 -19.66 -4.19
CA VAL A 50 -5.63 -18.46 -4.56
C VAL A 50 -6.29 -17.83 -3.32
N LEU A 51 -6.94 -18.63 -2.47
CA LEU A 51 -7.56 -18.14 -1.25
C LEU A 51 -6.54 -17.49 -0.30
N LEU A 52 -5.40 -18.15 -0.07
CA LEU A 52 -4.33 -17.65 0.79
C LEU A 52 -3.74 -16.33 0.26
N PHE A 53 -3.44 -16.25 -1.04
CA PHE A 53 -2.95 -15.03 -1.66
C PHE A 53 -4.00 -13.92 -1.70
N GLY A 54 -5.29 -14.27 -1.76
CA GLY A 54 -6.40 -13.33 -1.59
C GLY A 54 -6.39 -12.68 -0.21
N PHE A 55 -6.26 -13.48 0.86
CA PHE A 55 -6.12 -12.94 2.22
C PHE A 55 -4.85 -12.11 2.40
N LEU A 56 -3.73 -12.57 1.85
CA LEU A 56 -2.46 -11.82 1.88
C LEU A 56 -2.61 -10.45 1.20
N TRP A 57 -3.27 -10.40 0.05
CA TRP A 57 -3.53 -9.17 -0.68
C TRP A 57 -4.43 -8.21 0.10
N ILE A 58 -5.53 -8.70 0.67
CA ILE A 58 -6.44 -7.91 1.51
C ILE A 58 -5.71 -7.37 2.75
N GLY A 59 -4.90 -8.21 3.41
CA GLY A 59 -4.11 -7.81 4.57
C GLY A 59 -3.08 -6.74 4.23
N ALA A 60 -2.30 -6.94 3.16
CA ALA A 60 -1.26 -6.00 2.75
C ALA A 60 -1.83 -4.65 2.29
N THR A 61 -2.95 -4.65 1.55
CA THR A 61 -3.66 -3.42 1.16
C THR A 61 -4.20 -2.67 2.37
N SER A 62 -4.76 -3.38 3.36
CA SER A 62 -5.26 -2.80 4.60
C SER A 62 -4.14 -2.12 5.41
N ILE A 63 -3.00 -2.79 5.62
CA ILE A 63 -1.86 -2.22 6.37
C ILE A 63 -1.21 -1.06 5.61
N SER A 64 -1.08 -1.17 4.29
CA SER A 64 -0.62 -0.08 3.43
C SER A 64 -1.50 1.16 3.59
N ARG A 65 -2.83 0.99 3.48
CA ARG A 65 -3.79 2.07 3.68
C ARG A 65 -3.68 2.69 5.07
N HIS A 66 -3.56 1.86 6.11
CA HIS A 66 -3.43 2.36 7.47
C HIS A 66 -2.18 3.24 7.63
N SER A 67 -1.05 2.78 7.08
CA SER A 67 0.21 3.54 7.07
C SER A 67 0.10 4.87 6.31
N PHE A 68 -0.61 4.88 5.18
CA PHE A 68 -0.86 6.07 4.38
C PHE A 68 -1.71 7.10 5.14
N VAL A 69 -2.82 6.67 5.74
CA VAL A 69 -3.72 7.55 6.52
C VAL A 69 -2.98 8.13 7.72
N LEU A 70 -2.22 7.30 8.44
CA LEU A 70 -1.44 7.74 9.59
C LEU A 70 -0.37 8.76 9.20
N LEU A 71 0.32 8.54 8.08
CA LEU A 71 1.30 9.46 7.54
C LEU A 71 0.66 10.81 7.15
N LYS A 72 -0.49 10.79 6.47
CA LYS A 72 -1.23 12.02 6.11
C LYS A 72 -1.71 12.80 7.33
N ARG A 73 -2.22 12.12 8.35
CA ARG A 73 -2.59 12.75 9.63
C ARG A 73 -1.39 13.42 10.27
N TYR A 74 -0.25 12.74 10.29
CA TYR A 74 0.97 13.24 10.93
C TYR A 74 1.54 14.50 10.28
N ILE A 75 1.40 14.63 8.94
CA ILE A 75 1.82 15.83 8.20
C ILE A 75 0.73 16.91 8.11
N GLY A 76 -0.38 16.77 8.84
CA GLY A 76 -1.47 17.76 8.88
C GLY A 76 -2.37 17.80 7.63
N ARG A 77 -2.41 16.71 6.85
CA ARG A 77 -3.15 16.58 5.58
C ARG A 77 -4.39 15.67 5.72
N GLU A 78 -4.95 15.52 6.93
CA GLU A 78 -6.06 14.58 7.15
C GLU A 78 -7.34 14.94 6.40
N GLY A 79 -7.61 16.23 6.20
CA GLY A 79 -8.78 16.73 5.45
C GLY A 79 -8.70 16.50 3.94
N GLU A 80 -7.55 16.09 3.42
CA GLU A 80 -7.34 15.81 1.99
C GLU A 80 -7.46 14.31 1.64
N ILE A 81 -7.84 13.47 2.62
CA ILE A 81 -8.10 12.05 2.37
C ILE A 81 -9.44 11.93 1.64
N SER A 82 -9.40 12.02 0.31
CA SER A 82 -10.57 11.85 -0.54
C SER A 82 -11.06 10.39 -0.51
N ILE A 83 -12.37 10.16 -0.64
CA ILE A 83 -12.97 8.83 -0.84
C ILE A 83 -12.33 8.10 -2.04
N LEU A 84 -11.88 8.85 -3.04
CA LEU A 84 -11.11 8.30 -4.16
C LEU A 84 -9.73 7.77 -3.75
N GLU A 85 -9.04 8.40 -2.79
CA GLU A 85 -7.81 7.86 -2.22
C GLU A 85 -8.07 6.67 -1.28
N PHE A 86 -9.28 6.57 -0.75
CA PHE A 86 -9.71 5.41 0.02
C PHE A 86 -9.96 4.19 -0.89
N LEU A 87 -10.68 4.39 -1.99
CA LEU A 87 -10.95 3.36 -3.00
C LEU A 87 -9.69 3.02 -3.81
N SER A 88 -8.76 3.96 -3.99
CA SER A 88 -7.50 3.72 -4.72
C SER A 88 -6.61 2.67 -4.07
N THR A 89 -6.75 2.45 -2.76
CA THR A 89 -6.01 1.39 -2.05
C THR A 89 -6.46 -0.02 -2.42
N GLN A 90 -7.64 -0.19 -3.02
CA GLN A 90 -8.06 -1.44 -3.68
C GLN A 90 -7.43 -1.58 -5.07
N LEU A 91 -7.10 -0.46 -5.72
CA LEU A 91 -6.36 -0.37 -6.97
C LEU A 91 -4.87 -0.07 -6.73
N VAL A 92 -4.31 -0.53 -5.60
CA VAL A 92 -2.93 -0.19 -5.18
C VAL A 92 -1.93 -0.51 -6.29
N VAL A 93 -2.21 -1.52 -7.10
CA VAL A 93 -1.40 -1.93 -8.25
C VAL A 93 -1.22 -0.81 -9.28
N PHE A 94 -2.27 -0.06 -9.56
CA PHE A 94 -2.24 1.02 -10.56
C PHE A 94 -1.87 2.37 -9.93
N LEU A 95 -2.29 2.60 -8.68
CA LEU A 95 -2.24 3.93 -8.08
C LEU A 95 -1.07 4.13 -7.12
N PHE A 96 -0.39 3.06 -6.70
CA PHE A 96 0.80 3.14 -5.84
C PHE A 96 1.87 4.11 -6.34
N PRO A 97 2.36 4.06 -7.60
CA PRO A 97 3.45 4.94 -8.02
C PRO A 97 3.07 6.42 -7.95
N PHE A 98 1.80 6.77 -8.21
CA PHE A 98 1.29 8.13 -8.11
C PHE A 98 1.11 8.56 -6.65
N ALA A 99 0.44 7.73 -5.85
CA ALA A 99 0.18 8.01 -4.44
C ALA A 99 1.48 8.11 -3.62
N TYR A 100 2.45 7.22 -3.86
CA TYR A 100 3.75 7.25 -3.20
C TYR A 100 4.55 8.49 -3.56
N ARG A 101 4.60 8.88 -4.84
CA ARG A 101 5.30 10.11 -5.26
C ARG A 101 4.67 11.36 -4.63
N LYS A 102 3.34 11.43 -4.58
CA LYS A 102 2.61 12.54 -3.96
C LYS A 102 2.94 12.65 -2.46
N VAL A 103 2.79 11.57 -1.72
CA VAL A 103 3.04 11.57 -0.27
C VAL A 103 4.50 11.77 0.09
N LYS A 104 5.44 11.24 -0.72
CA LYS A 104 6.87 11.53 -0.53
C LYS A 104 7.16 13.02 -0.67
N LYS A 105 6.60 13.70 -1.68
CA LYS A 105 6.74 15.16 -1.84
C LYS A 105 6.13 15.92 -0.66
N GLU A 106 4.95 15.52 -0.19
CA GLU A 106 4.28 16.14 0.97
C GLU A 106 5.13 15.99 2.24
N ALA A 107 5.74 14.82 2.47
CA ALA A 107 6.64 14.58 3.59
C ALA A 107 7.93 15.43 3.51
N GLU A 108 8.51 15.59 2.33
CA GLU A 108 9.68 16.47 2.11
C GLU A 108 9.34 17.94 2.37
N LEU A 109 8.16 18.41 1.94
CA LEU A 109 7.69 19.77 2.22
C LEU A 109 7.47 20.00 3.73
N TYR A 110 6.88 19.03 4.43
CA TYR A 110 6.71 19.08 5.88
C TYR A 110 8.05 19.20 6.61
N ARG A 111 9.08 18.48 6.17
CA ARG A 111 10.44 18.60 6.74
C ARG A 111 11.05 19.97 6.55
N LYS A 112 11.02 20.49 5.32
CA LYS A 112 11.56 21.81 5.00
C LYS A 112 10.92 22.91 5.85
N LYS A 113 9.60 22.83 6.07
CA LYS A 113 8.88 23.78 6.93
C LYS A 113 9.34 23.69 8.39
N ASN A 114 9.42 22.49 8.96
CA ASN A 114 9.84 22.30 10.36
C ASN A 114 11.35 22.44 10.62
N SER A 115 12.17 22.62 9.57
CA SER A 115 13.61 22.86 9.70
C SER A 115 13.97 24.34 9.52
N ALA A 116 13.00 25.15 9.05
CA ALA A 116 13.14 26.60 8.86
C ALA A 116 12.56 27.40 10.05
N ASP A 117 11.73 26.75 10.87
CA ASP A 117 11.29 27.18 12.20
C ASP A 117 12.24 26.63 13.28
#